data_AF-A0A9N9H6I5-F1
#
_entry.id   AF-A0A9N9H6I5-F1
#
_cell.length_a   1.000
_cell.length_b   1.000
_cell.length_c   1.000
_cell.angle_alpha   90.00
_cell.angle_beta   90.00
_cell.angle_gamma   90.00
#
_symmetry.space_group_name_H-M   'P 1'
#
loop_
_entity.id
_entity.type
_entity.pdbx_description
1 polymer ?
#
loop_
_entity_poly.entity_id
_entity_poly.type
_entity_poly.pdbx_seq_one_letter_code
_entity_poly.pdbx_strand_id
1 'polypeptide(L)'
;MFKKEKKTSKSDDEDERVPDIKGNSEIALTALNVAGAMGEPFLPLIGAVTIVISEIIKVYEDVQYNKKICNSLMDRVDNAGAAVRTFERRQTENEKDFCNQEFYNSFVRFVEIMKRIKKFIGDVSNLNKYQKFIRSGS
;
A
#
# COMPACT_ATOMS: atom_id res chain seq x y z
N MET A 1 11.99 52.14 39.74
CA MET A 1 12.03 51.20 40.88
C MET A 1 12.10 49.79 40.31
N PHE A 2 13.16 49.07 40.67
CA PHE A 2 13.53 47.76 40.15
C PHE A 2 12.59 46.65 40.66
N LYS A 3 12.26 45.68 39.80
CA LYS A 3 12.61 44.28 40.09
C LYS A 3 12.58 43.43 38.82
N LYS A 4 13.70 42.75 38.61
CA LYS A 4 13.95 41.68 37.64
C LYS A 4 14.05 40.42 38.48
N GLU A 5 13.24 39.40 38.22
CA GLU A 5 13.51 38.05 38.72
C GLU A 5 13.46 37.08 37.54
N LYS A 6 14.62 36.46 37.27
CA LYS A 6 14.86 35.31 36.41
C LYS A 6 14.69 34.04 37.26
N LYS A 7 14.16 32.97 36.66
CA LYS A 7 14.64 31.56 36.69
C LYS A 7 13.49 30.65 36.20
N THR A 8 13.65 29.47 35.60
CA THR A 8 14.59 28.75 34.72
C THR A 8 13.98 27.34 34.60
N SER A 9 14.07 26.72 33.40
CA SER A 9 13.85 25.28 33.09
C SER A 9 12.40 24.79 33.17
N LYS A 10 11.91 23.87 32.32
CA LYS A 10 12.57 22.73 31.65
C LYS A 10 11.67 22.27 30.47
N SER A 11 12.31 21.54 29.55
CA SER A 11 11.79 20.71 28.45
C SER A 11 10.34 20.24 28.56
N ASP A 12 9.64 20.21 27.43
CA ASP A 12 8.95 19.00 26.97
C ASP A 12 9.05 18.98 25.42
N ASP A 13 9.91 18.08 24.94
CA ASP A 13 9.93 17.63 23.57
C ASP A 13 8.61 16.87 23.32
N GLU A 14 7.74 17.40 22.46
CA GLU A 14 6.60 16.65 21.93
C GLU A 14 7.14 15.59 20.95
N ASP A 15 7.62 14.47 21.52
CA ASP A 15 7.75 13.20 20.84
C ASP A 15 6.35 12.77 20.40
N GLU A 16 5.93 13.22 19.21
CA GLU A 16 4.77 12.67 18.52
C GLU A 16 5.11 11.22 18.15
N ARG A 17 4.89 10.35 19.14
CA ARG A 17 5.06 8.92 19.06
C ARG A 17 4.05 8.41 18.04
N VAL A 18 4.47 8.38 16.79
CA VAL A 18 3.74 7.76 15.67
C VAL A 18 3.38 6.34 16.13
N PRO A 19 2.08 6.00 16.25
CA PRO A 19 1.72 4.64 16.61
C PRO A 19 2.22 3.71 15.50
N ASP A 20 3.04 2.74 15.89
CA ASP A 20 3.44 1.59 15.08
C ASP A 20 2.18 0.82 14.67
N ILE A 21 1.66 1.11 13.47
CA ILE A 21 0.58 0.32 12.85
C ILE A 21 1.23 -0.91 12.22
N LYS A 22 1.75 -1.78 13.09
CA LYS A 22 2.17 -3.13 12.72
C LYS A 22 1.17 -4.12 13.24
N GLY A 23 0.19 -4.40 12.40
CA GLY A 23 -0.80 -5.42 12.62
C GLY A 23 -2.10 -4.99 11.99
N ASN A 24 -2.79 -5.93 11.34
CA ASN A 24 -4.23 -5.89 11.03
C ASN A 24 -4.63 -5.67 9.57
N SER A 25 -3.81 -6.11 8.60
CA SER A 25 -4.28 -6.25 7.21
C SER A 25 -5.51 -7.18 7.08
N GLU A 26 -5.73 -8.09 8.03
CA GLU A 26 -6.94 -8.94 8.05
C GLU A 26 -8.14 -8.28 8.73
N ILE A 27 -7.92 -7.48 9.78
CA ILE A 27 -9.01 -6.91 10.59
C ILE A 27 -9.69 -5.74 9.87
N ALA A 28 -8.96 -5.02 9.01
CA ALA A 28 -9.54 -3.99 8.15
C ALA A 28 -10.55 -4.56 7.13
N LEU A 29 -10.33 -5.79 6.65
CA LEU A 29 -11.22 -6.42 5.67
C LEU A 29 -12.53 -6.91 6.31
N THR A 30 -12.47 -7.36 7.57
CA THR A 30 -13.65 -7.88 8.29
C THR A 30 -14.57 -6.77 8.79
N ALA A 31 -14.02 -5.60 9.16
CA ALA A 31 -14.80 -4.45 9.61
C ALA A 31 -15.66 -3.82 8.51
N LEU A 32 -15.35 -4.08 7.23
CA LEU A 32 -16.03 -3.52 6.06
C LEU A 32 -17.44 -4.11 5.81
N ASN A 33 -17.78 -5.24 6.45
CA ASN A 33 -19.07 -5.91 6.30
C ASN A 33 -20.13 -5.47 7.32
N VAL A 34 -19.81 -4.51 8.21
CA VAL A 34 -20.73 -4.04 9.25
C VAL A 34 -21.19 -2.62 8.92
N ALA A 35 -22.51 -2.46 8.87
CA ALA A 35 -23.29 -1.22 8.77
C ALA A 35 -23.63 -0.75 7.35
N GLY A 36 -24.90 -0.93 7.00
CA GLY A 36 -25.54 -0.31 5.85
C GLY A 36 -25.54 1.21 5.95
N ALA A 37 -24.80 1.85 5.06
CA ALA A 37 -25.06 3.17 4.53
C ALA A 37 -24.59 3.15 3.07
N MET A 38 -25.54 3.28 2.15
CA MET A 38 -25.24 3.39 0.72
C MET A 38 -24.45 4.68 0.50
N GLY A 39 -23.15 4.56 0.23
CA GLY A 39 -22.29 5.71 -0.04
C GLY A 39 -20.79 5.44 0.04
N GLU A 40 -20.30 4.60 0.97
CA GLU A 40 -18.84 4.48 1.16
C GLU A 40 -18.27 3.03 1.30
N PRO A 41 -18.23 2.21 0.23
CA PRO A 41 -17.47 0.96 0.26
C PRO A 41 -16.11 0.99 -0.48
N PHE A 42 -15.83 1.99 -1.33
CA PHE A 42 -14.64 1.96 -2.20
C PHE A 42 -13.41 2.72 -1.71
N LEU A 43 -13.57 3.77 -0.91
CA LEU A 43 -12.43 4.54 -0.39
C LEU A 43 -11.42 3.65 0.35
N PRO A 44 -11.84 2.70 1.21
CA PRO A 44 -10.90 1.77 1.84
C PRO A 44 -10.16 0.89 0.84
N LEU A 45 -10.83 0.47 -0.25
CA LEU A 45 -10.21 -0.35 -1.29
C LEU A 45 -9.21 0.44 -2.15
N ILE A 46 -9.52 1.69 -2.49
CA ILE A 46 -8.60 2.60 -3.19
C ILE A 46 -7.35 2.81 -2.33
N GLY A 47 -7.52 3.09 -1.04
CA GLY A 47 -6.40 3.20 -0.10
C GLY A 47 -5.56 1.91 -0.05
N ALA A 48 -6.21 0.76 0.06
CA ALA A 48 -5.53 -0.53 0.10
C ALA A 48 -4.70 -0.79 -1.17
N VAL A 49 -5.23 -0.52 -2.37
CA VAL A 49 -4.46 -0.75 -3.59
C VAL A 49 -3.33 0.26 -3.76
N THR A 50 -3.52 1.52 -3.37
CA THR A 50 -2.46 2.54 -3.38
C THR A 50 -1.29 2.13 -2.49
N ILE A 51 -1.56 1.61 -1.29
CA ILE A 51 -0.54 1.06 -0.39
C ILE A 51 0.21 -0.09 -1.08
N VAL A 52 -0.50 -1.06 -1.64
CA VAL A 52 0.13 -2.21 -2.30
C VAL A 52 1.00 -1.77 -3.49
N ILE A 53 0.57 -0.79 -4.29
CA ILE A 53 1.37 -0.23 -5.38
C ILE A 53 2.66 0.39 -4.85
N SER A 54 2.59 1.20 -3.78
CA SER A 54 3.78 1.77 -3.15
C SER A 54 4.74 0.70 -2.61
N GLU A 55 4.21 -0.39 -2.05
CA GLU A 55 5.04 -1.51 -1.62
C GLU A 55 5.69 -2.26 -2.79
N ILE A 56 4.99 -2.40 -3.92
CA ILE A 56 5.56 -3.00 -5.14
C ILE A 56 6.73 -2.16 -5.64
N ILE A 57 6.58 -0.83 -5.69
CA ILE A 57 7.66 0.09 -6.10
C ILE A 57 8.90 -0.13 -5.23
N LYS A 58 8.75 -0.17 -3.91
CA LYS A 58 9.85 -0.43 -2.98
C LYS A 58 10.54 -1.77 -3.21
N VAL A 59 9.76 -2.85 -3.38
CA VAL A 59 10.33 -4.19 -3.67
C VAL A 59 11.03 -4.19 -5.03
N TYR A 60 10.53 -3.41 -6.00
CA TYR A 60 11.09 -3.31 -7.33
C TYR A 60 12.43 -2.56 -7.37
N GLU A 61 12.64 -1.55 -6.51
CA GLU A 61 13.91 -0.81 -6.39
C GLU A 61 15.10 -1.72 -6.08
N ASP A 62 14.87 -2.80 -5.32
CA ASP A 62 15.90 -3.77 -4.93
C ASP A 62 16.14 -4.90 -5.96
N VAL A 63 15.46 -4.88 -7.11
CA VAL A 63 15.52 -5.98 -8.09
C VAL A 63 16.88 -6.05 -8.80
N GLN A 64 17.64 -7.10 -8.47
CA GLN A 64 18.93 -7.39 -9.12
C GLN A 64 18.86 -8.49 -10.18
N TYR A 65 17.86 -9.36 -10.10
CA TYR A 65 17.72 -10.53 -10.98
C TYR A 65 16.33 -10.59 -11.62
N ASN A 66 16.19 -11.38 -12.69
CA ASN A 66 14.93 -11.53 -13.42
C ASN A 66 14.32 -10.18 -13.87
N LYS A 67 15.18 -9.20 -14.15
CA LYS A 67 14.82 -7.81 -14.48
C LYS A 67 13.80 -7.74 -15.61
N LYS A 68 13.96 -8.52 -16.69
CA LYS A 68 13.00 -8.50 -17.81
C LYS A 68 11.56 -8.80 -17.37
N ILE A 69 11.37 -9.78 -16.50
CA ILE A 69 10.06 -10.16 -15.99
C ILE A 69 9.56 -9.11 -15.00
N CYS A 70 10.42 -8.66 -14.08
CA CYS A 70 10.07 -7.64 -13.09
C CYS A 70 9.68 -6.31 -13.75
N ASN A 71 10.43 -5.86 -14.76
CA ASN A 71 10.12 -4.64 -15.51
C ASN A 71 8.74 -4.75 -16.17
N SER A 72 8.45 -5.88 -16.82
CA SER A 72 7.15 -6.09 -17.47
C SER A 72 5.98 -6.08 -16.47
N LEU A 73 6.20 -6.57 -15.24
CA LEU A 73 5.19 -6.49 -14.18
C LEU A 73 5.06 -5.06 -13.64
N MET A 74 6.18 -4.34 -13.50
CA MET A 74 6.18 -2.95 -13.05
C MET A 74 5.43 -2.04 -14.03
N ASP A 75 5.64 -2.20 -15.35
CA ASP A 75 4.89 -1.45 -16.37
C ASP A 75 3.36 -1.63 -16.21
N ARG A 76 2.92 -2.84 -15.85
CA ARG A 76 1.49 -3.12 -15.61
C ARG A 76 1.00 -2.49 -14.32
N VAL A 77 1.83 -2.45 -13.28
CA VAL A 77 1.53 -1.80 -12.00
C VAL A 77 1.42 -0.30 -12.19
N ASP A 78 2.30 0.32 -12.97
CA ASP A 78 2.25 1.75 -13.29
C ASP A 78 0.97 2.13 -14.04
N ASN A 79 0.61 1.35 -15.06
CA ASN A 79 -0.64 1.53 -15.81
C ASN A 79 -1.87 1.40 -14.90
N ALA A 80 -1.88 0.38 -14.03
CA ALA A 80 -2.96 0.18 -13.09
C ALA A 80 -3.03 1.29 -12.03
N GLY A 81 -1.90 1.77 -11.55
CA GLY A 81 -1.84 2.92 -10.63
C GLY A 81 -2.34 4.21 -11.27
N ALA A 82 -2.05 4.44 -12.55
CA ALA A 82 -2.62 5.56 -13.29
C ALA A 82 -4.15 5.46 -13.43
N ALA A 83 -4.66 4.25 -13.66
CA ALA A 83 -6.09 3.98 -13.69
C ALA A 83 -6.75 4.22 -12.32
N VAL A 84 -6.14 3.75 -11.22
CA VAL A 84 -6.63 3.98 -9.85
C VAL A 84 -6.67 5.48 -9.52
N ARG A 85 -5.62 6.24 -9.83
CA ARG A 85 -5.60 7.70 -9.61
C ARG A 85 -6.67 8.42 -10.42
N THR A 86 -6.91 7.97 -11.65
CA THR A 86 -7.99 8.52 -12.49
C THR A 86 -9.36 8.20 -11.91
N PHE A 87 -9.53 6.96 -11.43
CA PHE A 87 -10.75 6.46 -10.81
C PHE A 87 -11.08 7.20 -9.51
N GLU A 88 -10.10 7.40 -8.63
CA GLU A 88 -10.21 8.19 -7.40
C GLU A 88 -10.61 9.64 -7.69
N ARG A 89 -9.94 10.30 -8.64
CA ARG A 89 -10.25 11.70 -9.01
C ARG A 89 -11.68 11.87 -9.54
N ARG A 90 -12.20 10.87 -10.25
CA ARG A 90 -13.54 10.90 -10.85
C ARG A 90 -14.60 10.21 -9.98
N GLN A 91 -14.32 10.01 -8.70
CA GLN A 91 -15.22 9.28 -7.81
C GLN A 91 -16.61 9.95 -7.74
N THR A 92 -16.65 11.28 -7.60
CA THR A 92 -17.89 12.07 -7.54
C THR A 92 -18.66 12.10 -8.86
N GLU A 93 -18.00 11.87 -9.99
CA GLU A 93 -18.63 11.81 -11.32
C GLU A 93 -19.29 10.45 -11.60
N ASN A 94 -18.92 9.39 -10.85
CA ASN A 94 -19.37 8.02 -11.09
C ASN A 94 -20.10 7.39 -9.88
N GLU A 95 -20.66 8.19 -8.96
CA GLU A 95 -21.32 7.72 -7.72
C GLU A 95 -22.27 6.53 -7.89
N LYS A 96 -22.95 6.42 -9.03
CA LYS A 96 -23.85 5.30 -9.36
C LYS A 96 -23.13 3.95 -9.51
N ASP A 97 -21.90 3.95 -10.05
CA ASP A 97 -21.09 2.74 -10.20
C ASP A 97 -20.47 2.29 -8.87
N PHE A 98 -20.26 3.23 -7.94
CA PHE A 98 -19.76 2.96 -6.59
C PHE A 98 -20.77 2.24 -5.68
N CYS A 99 -22.02 2.09 -6.11
CA CYS A 99 -23.05 1.30 -5.43
C CYS A 99 -23.24 -0.10 -6.04
N ASN A 100 -22.45 -0.49 -7.05
CA ASN A 100 -22.58 -1.80 -7.70
C ASN A 100 -21.70 -2.87 -7.01
N GLN A 101 -22.35 -3.94 -6.52
CA GLN A 101 -21.68 -5.06 -5.85
C GLN A 101 -20.72 -5.84 -6.76
N GLU A 102 -21.04 -6.03 -8.04
CA GLU A 102 -20.15 -6.73 -8.97
C GLU A 102 -18.88 -5.93 -9.23
N PHE A 103 -19.03 -4.61 -9.32
CA PHE A 103 -17.92 -3.68 -9.46
C PHE A 103 -17.04 -3.70 -8.20
N TYR A 104 -17.66 -3.73 -7.01
CA TYR A 104 -16.95 -3.86 -5.74
C TYR A 104 -16.15 -5.15 -5.65
N ASN A 105 -16.78 -6.29 -5.97
CA ASN A 105 -16.11 -7.60 -5.97
C ASN A 105 -14.94 -7.64 -6.97
N SER A 106 -15.10 -6.99 -8.12
CA SER A 106 -14.01 -6.86 -9.11
C SER A 106 -12.84 -6.06 -8.55
N PHE A 107 -13.11 -4.99 -7.79
CA PHE A 107 -12.07 -4.17 -7.17
C PHE A 107 -11.38 -4.90 -6.00
N VAL A 108 -12.12 -5.67 -5.20
CA VAL A 108 -11.52 -6.57 -4.18
C VAL A 108 -10.57 -7.56 -4.84
N ARG A 109 -10.99 -8.20 -5.95
CA ARG A 109 -10.13 -9.12 -6.70
C ARG A 109 -8.90 -8.42 -7.29
N PHE A 110 -9.04 -7.17 -7.71
CA PHE A 110 -7.94 -6.35 -8.20
C PHE A 110 -6.88 -6.09 -7.11
N VAL A 111 -7.29 -5.74 -5.88
CA VAL A 111 -6.39 -5.63 -4.73
C VAL A 111 -5.61 -6.92 -4.49
N GLU A 112 -6.30 -8.07 -4.55
CA GLU A 112 -5.66 -9.38 -4.38
C GLU A 112 -4.65 -9.72 -5.49
N ILE A 113 -4.95 -9.35 -6.75
CA ILE A 113 -4.00 -9.50 -7.86
C ILE A 113 -2.76 -8.65 -7.63
N MET A 114 -2.91 -7.41 -7.15
CA MET A 114 -1.77 -6.54 -6.84
C MET A 114 -0.88 -7.14 -5.74
N LYS A 115 -1.47 -7.69 -4.67
CA LYS A 115 -0.72 -8.41 -3.63
C LYS A 115 0.06 -9.60 -4.18
N ARG A 116 -0.54 -10.35 -5.11
CA ARG A 116 0.15 -11.49 -5.78
C ARG A 116 1.30 -11.02 -6.65
N ILE A 117 1.16 -9.90 -7.37
CA ILE A 117 2.25 -9.30 -8.15
C ILE A 117 3.41 -8.91 -7.22
N LYS A 118 3.11 -8.22 -6.10
CA LYS A 118 4.12 -7.88 -5.09
C LYS A 118 4.92 -9.09 -4.64
N LYS A 119 4.21 -10.16 -4.24
CA LYS A 119 4.83 -11.41 -3.79
C LYS A 119 5.70 -12.01 -4.89
N PHE A 120 5.18 -12.11 -6.11
CA PHE A 120 5.90 -12.70 -7.22
C PHE A 120 7.20 -11.94 -7.54
N ILE A 121 7.16 -10.61 -7.62
CA ILE A 121 8.37 -9.78 -7.83
C ILE A 121 9.38 -10.04 -6.70
N GLY A 122 8.94 -10.10 -5.44
CA GLY A 122 9.80 -10.44 -4.30
C GLY A 122 10.43 -11.83 -4.40
N ASP A 123 9.67 -12.84 -4.82
CA ASP A 123 10.13 -14.22 -4.93
C ASP A 123 11.16 -14.39 -6.07
N VAL A 124 10.85 -13.86 -7.26
CA VAL A 124 11.72 -14.04 -8.44
C VAL A 124 12.94 -13.13 -8.41
N SER A 125 12.87 -11.97 -7.76
CA SER A 125 14.06 -11.12 -7.58
C SER A 125 15.12 -11.76 -6.67
N ASN A 126 14.71 -12.64 -5.74
CA ASN A 126 15.60 -13.31 -4.80
C ASN A 126 16.05 -14.72 -5.23
N LEU A 127 15.35 -15.36 -6.18
CA LEU A 127 15.59 -16.77 -6.55
C LEU A 127 17.04 -17.07 -6.98
N ASN A 128 17.66 -16.16 -7.74
CA ASN A 128 19.04 -16.32 -8.19
C ASN A 128 20.07 -16.16 -7.05
N LYS A 129 19.73 -15.43 -5.97
CA LYS A 129 20.59 -15.31 -4.78
C LYS A 129 20.74 -16.67 -4.09
N TYR A 130 19.66 -17.44 -4.00
CA TYR A 130 19.68 -18.81 -3.47
C TYR A 130 20.51 -19.75 -4.36
N GLN A 131 20.33 -19.70 -5.68
CA GLN A 131 21.14 -20.52 -6.60
C GLN A 131 22.63 -20.19 -6.53
N LYS A 132 22.98 -18.89 -6.41
CA LYS A 132 24.38 -18.46 -6.26
C LYS A 132 24.97 -18.91 -4.93
N PHE A 133 24.22 -18.84 -3.83
CA PHE A 133 24.66 -19.33 -2.52
C PHE A 133 24.97 -20.83 -2.56
N ILE A 134 24.07 -21.64 -3.14
CA ILE A 134 24.26 -23.10 -3.27
C ILE A 134 25.50 -23.44 -4.11
N ARG A 135 25.69 -22.77 -5.25
CA ARG A 135 26.85 -22.99 -6.14
C ARG A 135 28.19 -22.55 -5.56
N SER A 136 28.18 -21.64 -4.58
CA SER A 136 29.42 -21.10 -3.99
C SER A 136 29.88 -21.89 -2.76
N GLY A 137 29.04 -22.80 -2.24
CA GLY A 137 29.37 -23.71 -1.15
C GLY A 137 29.62 -25.15 -1.59
N SER A 138 29.76 -25.40 -2.90
CA SER A 138 30.10 -26.72 -3.49
C SER A 138 31.56 -26.78 -3.91
#